data_AF-A0A7R9VD34-F1
#
_entry.id   AF-A0A7R9VD34-F1
#
_cell.length_a   1.000
_cell.length_b   1.000
_cell.length_c   1.000
_cell.angle_alpha   90.00
_cell.angle_beta   90.00
_cell.angle_gamma   90.00
#
_symmetry.space_group_name_H-M   'P 1'
#
loop_
_entity.id
_entity.type
_entity.pdbx_description
1 polymer ?
#
loop_
_entity_poly.entity_id
_entity_poly.type
_entity_poly.pdbx_seq_one_letter_code
_entity_poly.pdbx_strand_id
1 'polypeptide(L)'
;RSGRAGREAPGKAFRLYTERAFEELAATTPPEIQRTNLASVVLQLKAYGIEDVLGFDFLDAPPRAAILRALELLYALGALDDKGTLTKPIGTSMSRLPVDPQFGKVGR
;
A
#
# COMPACT_ATOMS: atom_id res chain seq x y z
N ARG A 1 22.54 3.89 -2.20
CA ARG A 1 22.96 3.72 -0.78
C ARG A 1 24.31 4.39 -0.46
N SER A 2 25.20 4.60 -1.44
CA SER A 2 26.54 5.21 -1.24
C SER A 2 26.54 6.59 -0.58
N GLY A 3 25.48 7.41 -0.80
CA GLY A 3 25.35 8.73 -0.16
C GLY A 3 25.21 8.73 1.36
N ARG A 4 25.07 7.56 2.01
CA ARG A 4 25.10 7.46 3.49
C ARG A 4 26.52 7.43 4.06
N ALA A 5 27.53 7.05 3.27
CA ALA A 5 28.90 6.87 3.75
C ALA A 5 29.73 8.17 3.72
N GLY A 6 29.32 9.16 2.92
CA GLY A 6 30.13 10.36 2.63
C GLY A 6 29.53 11.67 3.12
N ARG A 7 28.82 11.68 4.26
CA ARG A 7 28.08 12.87 4.74
C ARG A 7 28.99 13.94 5.35
N GLU A 8 29.98 13.54 6.13
CA GLU A 8 30.85 14.45 6.88
C GLU A 8 32.32 14.39 6.42
N ALA A 9 32.72 13.26 5.84
CA ALA A 9 34.07 13.02 5.32
C ALA A 9 34.00 12.02 4.15
N PRO A 10 35.07 11.86 3.34
CA PRO A 10 35.10 10.87 2.26
C PRO A 10 34.77 9.46 2.75
N GLY A 11 33.72 8.86 2.17
CA GLY A 11 33.23 7.53 2.52
C GLY A 11 33.54 6.48 1.46
N LYS A 12 33.62 5.21 1.87
CA LYS A 12 33.70 4.06 0.95
C LYS A 12 32.40 3.27 1.01
N ALA A 13 31.91 2.83 -0.15
CA ALA A 13 30.76 1.94 -0.26
C ALA A 13 31.16 0.69 -1.05
N PHE A 14 31.21 -0.45 -0.38
CA PHE A 14 31.52 -1.73 -1.01
C PHE A 14 30.24 -2.35 -1.59
N ARG A 15 30.27 -2.68 -2.88
CA ARG A 15 29.17 -3.32 -3.60
C ARG A 15 29.48 -4.81 -3.71
N LEU A 16 28.54 -5.66 -3.29
CA LEU A 16 28.68 -7.13 -3.32
C LEU A 16 28.12 -7.74 -4.62
N TYR A 17 28.28 -7.03 -5.73
CA TYR A 17 27.84 -7.44 -7.07
C TYR A 17 28.83 -6.91 -8.12
N THR A 18 28.85 -7.52 -9.31
CA THR A 18 29.74 -7.12 -10.41
C THR A 18 29.26 -5.85 -11.10
N GLU A 19 30.14 -5.21 -11.86
CA GLU A 19 29.80 -4.03 -12.66
C GLU A 19 28.73 -4.35 -13.72
N ARG A 20 28.86 -5.48 -14.43
CA ARG A 20 27.83 -5.94 -15.36
C ARG A 20 26.46 -6.10 -14.70
N ALA A 21 26.41 -6.72 -13.52
CA ALA A 21 25.16 -6.87 -12.78
C ALA A 21 24.59 -5.51 -12.33
N PHE A 22 25.42 -4.49 -12.14
CA PHE A 22 24.97 -3.13 -11.83
C PHE A 22 24.32 -2.44 -13.03
N GLU A 23 24.89 -2.60 -14.22
CA GLU A 23 24.35 -2.04 -15.47
C GLU A 23 22.99 -2.64 -15.84
N GLU A 24 22.76 -3.91 -15.47
CA GLU A 24 21.49 -4.62 -15.69
C GLU A 24 20.38 -4.24 -14.69
N LEU A 25 20.70 -3.54 -13.58
CA LEU A 25 19.70 -3.14 -12.58
C LEU A 25 18.80 -2.01 -13.09
N ALA A 26 17.51 -2.11 -12.76
CA ALA A 26 16.60 -0.99 -12.96
C ALA A 26 17.08 0.25 -12.19
N ALA A 27 17.04 1.41 -12.86
CA ALA A 27 17.50 2.67 -12.28
C ALA A 27 16.71 3.09 -11.03
N THR A 28 15.43 2.71 -10.97
CA THR A 28 14.53 2.96 -9.86
C THR A 28 13.77 1.69 -9.51
N THR A 29 13.41 1.57 -8.23
CA THR A 29 12.47 0.53 -7.79
C THR A 29 11.07 0.92 -8.28
N PRO A 30 10.27 -0.02 -8.79
CA PRO A 30 8.86 0.26 -9.11
C PRO A 30 8.10 0.82 -7.89
N PRO A 31 7.09 1.68 -8.12
CA PRO A 31 6.27 2.24 -7.04
C PRO A 31 5.73 1.16 -6.11
N GLU A 32 5.69 1.47 -4.81
CA GLU A 32 5.22 0.51 -3.79
C GLU A 32 3.74 0.17 -3.97
N ILE A 33 2.91 1.15 -4.33
CA ILE A 33 1.47 1.00 -4.55
C ILE A 33 1.12 -0.03 -5.64
N GLN A 34 2.05 -0.27 -6.59
CA GLN A 34 1.87 -1.28 -7.64
C GLN A 34 2.26 -2.70 -7.19
N ARG A 35 2.82 -2.85 -5.98
CA ARG A 35 3.44 -4.10 -5.50
C ARG A 35 2.90 -4.60 -4.16
N THR A 36 2.05 -3.84 -3.47
CA THR A 36 1.59 -4.16 -2.11
C THR A 36 0.07 -4.32 -1.99
N ASN A 37 -0.37 -4.88 -0.85
CA ASN A 37 -1.79 -4.99 -0.52
C ASN A 37 -2.40 -3.59 -0.31
N LEU A 38 -3.50 -3.31 -0.99
CA LEU A 38 -4.16 -2.01 -0.96
C LEU A 38 -5.32 -1.94 0.04
N ALA A 39 -5.60 -3.00 0.80
CA ALA A 39 -6.74 -3.04 1.71
C ALA A 39 -6.78 -1.86 2.69
N SER A 40 -5.65 -1.50 3.30
CA SER A 40 -5.58 -0.35 4.21
C SER A 40 -5.81 0.98 3.49
N VAL A 41 -5.25 1.15 2.29
CA VAL A 41 -5.43 2.36 1.46
C VAL A 41 -6.88 2.50 1.03
N VAL A 42 -7.50 1.44 0.48
CA VAL A 42 -8.90 1.43 0.05
C VAL A 42 -9.84 1.71 1.23
N LEU A 43 -9.57 1.12 2.40
CA LEU A 43 -10.33 1.38 3.62
C LEU A 43 -10.28 2.85 4.04
N GLN A 44 -9.10 3.47 3.96
CA GLN A 44 -8.93 4.90 4.26
C GLN A 44 -9.65 5.79 3.25
N LEU A 45 -9.54 5.51 1.96
CA LEU A 45 -10.26 6.25 0.91
C LEU A 45 -11.78 6.21 1.16
N LYS A 46 -12.32 5.02 1.47
CA LYS A 46 -13.74 4.87 1.84
C LYS A 46 -14.10 5.63 3.12
N ALA A 47 -13.23 5.63 4.13
CA ALA A 47 -13.44 6.42 5.35
C ALA A 47 -13.39 7.94 5.10
N TYR A 48 -12.68 8.40 4.08
CA TYR A 48 -12.69 9.80 3.61
C TYR A 48 -13.88 10.15 2.72
N GLY A 49 -14.78 9.20 2.45
CA GLY A 49 -15.97 9.43 1.63
C GLY A 49 -15.72 9.32 0.12
N ILE A 50 -14.60 8.74 -0.30
CA ILE A 50 -14.32 8.48 -1.72
C ILE A 50 -15.04 7.20 -2.11
N GLU A 51 -16.12 7.34 -2.87
CA GLU A 51 -16.93 6.19 -3.28
C GLU A 51 -16.34 5.44 -4.47
N ASP A 52 -15.89 6.16 -5.50
CA ASP A 52 -15.25 5.57 -6.67
C ASP A 52 -13.75 5.44 -6.46
N VAL A 53 -13.34 4.32 -5.89
CA VAL A 53 -11.93 3.99 -5.66
C VAL A 53 -11.23 3.54 -6.94
N LEU A 54 -11.98 3.11 -7.96
CA LEU A 54 -11.43 2.65 -9.25
C LEU A 54 -11.13 3.82 -10.19
N GLY A 55 -11.92 4.90 -10.10
CA GLY A 55 -11.71 6.16 -10.81
C GLY A 55 -10.90 7.19 -10.04
N PHE A 56 -10.37 6.85 -8.86
CA PHE A 56 -9.54 7.75 -8.06
C PHE A 56 -8.21 8.08 -8.78
N ASP A 57 -7.81 9.35 -8.74
CA ASP A 57 -6.61 9.84 -9.41
C ASP A 57 -5.35 9.56 -8.57
N PHE A 58 -4.83 8.35 -8.70
CA PHE A 58 -3.57 7.95 -8.07
C PHE A 58 -2.36 8.49 -8.85
N LEU A 59 -1.37 9.04 -8.13
CA LEU A 59 -0.10 9.49 -8.72
C LEU A 59 0.57 8.41 -9.60
N ASP A 60 0.63 7.19 -9.06
CA ASP A 60 1.00 5.99 -9.78
C ASP A 60 -0.13 4.98 -9.63
N ALA A 61 -0.98 4.84 -10.66
CA ALA A 61 -2.15 3.99 -10.58
C ALA A 61 -1.77 2.52 -10.32
N PRO A 62 -2.34 1.88 -9.28
CA PRO A 62 -2.17 0.45 -9.08
C PRO A 62 -2.95 -0.36 -10.12
N PRO A 63 -2.62 -1.66 -10.29
CA PRO A 63 -3.42 -2.55 -11.10
C PRO A 63 -4.87 -2.62 -10.61
N ARG A 64 -5.84 -2.53 -11.51
CA ARG A 64 -7.28 -2.65 -11.17
C ARG A 64 -7.60 -3.90 -10.35
N ALA A 65 -6.96 -5.03 -10.69
CA ALA A 65 -7.11 -6.28 -9.97
C ALA A 65 -6.69 -6.19 -8.48
N ALA A 66 -5.70 -5.36 -8.15
CA ALA A 66 -5.26 -5.14 -6.77
C ALA A 66 -6.31 -4.34 -5.96
N ILE A 67 -6.93 -3.33 -6.57
CA ILE A 67 -8.04 -2.58 -5.95
C ILE A 67 -9.24 -3.51 -5.72
N LEU A 68 -9.61 -4.34 -6.71
CA LEU A 68 -10.71 -5.30 -6.59
C LEU A 68 -10.46 -6.30 -5.46
N ARG A 69 -9.25 -6.90 -5.41
CA ARG A 69 -8.83 -7.79 -4.31
C ARG A 69 -8.95 -7.14 -2.94
N ALA A 70 -8.59 -5.86 -2.83
CA ALA A 70 -8.73 -5.09 -1.60
C ALA A 70 -10.20 -4.88 -1.21
N LEU A 71 -11.07 -4.53 -2.16
CA LEU A 71 -12.52 -4.40 -1.93
C LEU A 71 -13.15 -5.73 -1.49
N GLU A 72 -12.84 -6.83 -2.18
CA GLU A 72 -13.28 -8.19 -1.84
C GLU A 72 -12.86 -8.58 -0.42
N LEU A 73 -11.60 -8.30 -0.05
CA LEU A 73 -11.10 -8.56 1.29
C LEU A 73 -11.84 -7.75 2.35
N LEU A 74 -12.04 -6.45 2.13
CA LEU A 74 -12.74 -5.59 3.08
C LEU A 74 -14.21 -5.97 3.24
N TYR A 75 -14.86 -6.42 2.15
CA TYR A 75 -16.20 -6.99 2.19
C TYR A 75 -16.23 -8.28 3.03
N ALA A 76 -15.31 -9.22 2.78
CA ALA A 76 -15.21 -10.47 3.54
C ALA A 76 -14.90 -10.24 5.04
N LEU A 77 -14.19 -9.17 5.37
CA LEU A 77 -13.92 -8.76 6.76
C LEU A 77 -15.11 -8.06 7.43
N GLY A 78 -16.16 -7.71 6.68
CA GLY A 78 -17.32 -6.96 7.16
C GLY A 78 -17.06 -5.46 7.33
N ALA A 79 -15.96 -4.95 6.76
CA ALA A 79 -15.64 -3.52 6.77
C ALA A 79 -16.45 -2.74 5.74
N LEU A 80 -16.88 -3.39 4.65
CA LEU A 80 -17.77 -2.85 3.62
C LEU A 80 -19.08 -3.65 3.55
N ASP A 81 -20.18 -2.98 3.19
CA ASP A 81 -21.46 -3.63 2.87
C ASP A 81 -21.59 -3.99 1.38
N ASP A 82 -22.74 -4.53 0.98
CA ASP A 82 -23.03 -4.93 -0.42
C ASP A 82 -23.00 -3.76 -1.41
N LYS A 83 -23.07 -2.51 -0.92
CA LYS A 83 -22.98 -1.29 -1.71
C LYS A 83 -21.54 -0.76 -1.78
N GLY A 84 -20.60 -1.42 -1.11
CA GLY A 84 -19.22 -0.98 -0.99
C GLY A 84 -19.04 0.20 -0.03
N THR A 85 -20.00 0.44 0.86
CA THR A 85 -19.98 1.52 1.84
C THR A 85 -19.40 1.04 3.16
N LEU A 86 -18.69 1.92 3.88
CA LEU A 86 -18.10 1.60 5.17
C LEU A 86 -19.17 1.22 6.21
N THR A 87 -19.03 0.04 6.81
CA THR A 87 -20.00 -0.43 7.81
C THR A 87 -19.81 0.25 9.17
N LYS A 88 -20.90 0.32 9.95
CA LYS A 88 -20.89 0.76 11.34
C LYS A 88 -21.30 -0.40 12.26
N PRO A 89 -20.56 -0.67 13.36
CA PRO A 89 -19.33 -0.01 13.79
C PRO A 89 -18.05 -0.59 13.17
N ILE A 90 -18.11 -1.74 12.50
CA ILE A 90 -16.92 -2.55 12.15
C ILE A 90 -15.96 -1.80 11.24
N GLY A 91 -16.38 -1.38 10.05
CA GLY A 91 -15.53 -0.66 9.09
C GLY A 91 -14.99 0.66 9.65
N THR A 92 -15.83 1.39 10.40
CA THR A 92 -15.44 2.65 11.04
C THR A 92 -14.38 2.48 12.13
N SER A 93 -14.46 1.41 12.92
CA SER A 93 -13.45 1.10 13.93
C SER A 93 -12.15 0.63 13.27
N MET A 94 -12.26 -0.21 12.25
CA MET A 94 -11.10 -0.74 11.52
C MET A 94 -10.30 0.37 10.84
N SER A 95 -10.96 1.39 10.28
CA SER A 95 -10.29 2.52 9.61
C SER A 95 -9.50 3.43 10.56
N ARG A 96 -9.66 3.27 11.88
CA ARG A 96 -8.95 4.04 12.91
C ARG A 96 -7.69 3.35 13.41
N LEU A 97 -7.48 2.08 13.04
CA LEU A 97 -6.34 1.30 13.52
C LEU A 97 -5.17 1.40 12.53
N PRO A 98 -3.93 1.67 13.00
CA PRO A 98 -2.74 1.69 12.13
C PRO A 98 -2.19 0.28 11.89
N VAL A 99 -3.06 -0.68 11.55
CA VAL A 99 -2.69 -2.07 11.22
C VAL A 99 -3.37 -2.51 9.94
N ASP A 100 -2.90 -3.61 9.34
CA ASP A 100 -3.60 -4.21 8.20
C ASP A 100 -5.05 -4.58 8.62
N PRO A 101 -6.07 -4.25 7.80
CA PRO A 101 -7.46 -4.60 8.04
C PRO A 101 -7.69 -6.05 8.50
N GLN A 102 -6.86 -7.00 8.04
CA GLN A 102 -6.93 -8.41 8.44
C GLN A 102 -6.73 -8.61 9.96
N PHE A 103 -5.92 -7.76 10.61
CA PHE A 103 -5.67 -7.82 12.05
C PHE A 103 -6.65 -6.95 12.86
N GLY A 104 -7.35 -6.01 12.21
CA GLY A 104 -8.28 -5.10 12.87
C GLY A 104 -9.59 -5.75 13.33
N LYS A 105 -9.93 -6.96 12.83
CA LYS A 105 -11.11 -7.72 13.25
C LYS A 105 -10.95 -8.36 14.64
N VAL A 106 -9.71 -8.45 15.16
CA VAL A 106 -9.42 -9.02 16.48
C VAL A 106 -9.74 -7.98 17.57
N GLY A 107 -11.03 -7.79 17.86
CA GLY A 107 -11.42 -6.71 18.77
C GLY A 107 -12.90 -6.55 19.08
N ARG A 108 -13.68 -7.63 19.14
CA ARG A 108 -14.79 -7.85 20.09
C ARG A 108 -15.44 -9.22 19.86
#